data_AF-A0A6P6VND7-F1
#
_entry.id   AF-A0A6P6VND7-F1
#
_cell.length_a   1.000
_cell.length_b   1.000
_cell.length_c   1.000
_cell.angle_alpha   90.00
_cell.angle_beta   90.00
_cell.angle_gamma   90.00
#
_symmetry.space_group_name_H-M   'P 1'
#
loop_
_entity.id
_entity.type
_entity.pdbx_description
1 polymer ?
#
loop_
_entity_poly.entity_id
_entity_poly.type
_entity_poly.pdbx_seq_one_letter_code
_entity_poly.pdbx_strand_id
1 'polypeptide(L)'
;MKPIEVMDPRLWHKIAAISGMAALGLGTYGFHAFKPKNPAYKEVWYTASLYHLVHTAALLAAPTTTRPNIFGALLTTGILAFSGTCYAVAYLEDRKYATMAPFGGFAFIGAWASLLF
;
A
#
# COMPACT_ATOMS: atom_id res chain seq x y z
N MET A 1 5.22 -18.91 31.95
CA MET A 1 5.93 -18.42 30.75
C MET A 1 4.93 -18.44 29.61
N LYS A 2 4.40 -17.29 29.17
CA LYS A 2 3.44 -17.26 28.05
C LYS A 2 4.16 -17.78 26.80
N PRO A 3 3.54 -18.64 25.97
CA PRO A 3 4.11 -18.97 24.68
C PRO A 3 4.31 -17.65 23.94
N ILE A 4 5.50 -17.45 23.35
CA ILE A 4 5.66 -16.40 22.35
C ILE A 4 4.68 -16.77 21.25
N GLU A 5 3.62 -15.99 21.07
CA GLU A 5 2.67 -16.19 19.97
C GLU A 5 3.47 -16.08 18.67
N VAL A 6 3.82 -17.22 18.11
CA VAL A 6 4.36 -17.30 16.75
C VAL A 6 3.21 -16.84 15.87
N MET A 7 3.31 -15.61 15.37
CA MET A 7 2.29 -15.03 14.49
C MET A 7 1.96 -16.01 13.36
N ASP A 8 0.67 -16.21 13.10
CA ASP A 8 0.17 -17.10 12.05
C ASP A 8 0.88 -16.76 10.72
N PRO A 9 1.66 -17.68 10.12
CA PRO A 9 2.34 -17.48 8.83
C PRO A 9 1.38 -17.07 7.71
N ARG A 10 0.07 -17.26 7.90
CA ARG A 10 -0.99 -16.92 6.94
C ARG A 10 -1.48 -15.48 7.09
N LEU A 11 -1.12 -14.74 8.14
CA LEU A 11 -1.61 -13.36 8.32
C LEU A 11 -1.22 -12.47 7.14
N TRP A 12 0.06 -12.42 6.80
CA TRP A 12 0.54 -11.57 5.70
C TRP A 12 0.00 -12.02 4.35
N HIS A 13 -0.20 -13.32 4.13
CA HIS A 13 -0.91 -13.83 2.96
C HIS A 13 -2.35 -13.29 2.86
N LYS A 14 -3.11 -13.30 3.96
CA LYS A 14 -4.48 -12.75 3.99
C LYS A 14 -4.49 -11.24 3.73
N ILE A 15 -3.57 -10.49 4.35
CA ILE A 15 -3.46 -9.04 4.14
C ILE A 15 -3.09 -8.74 2.68
N ALA A 16 -2.13 -9.47 2.10
CA ALA A 16 -1.76 -9.33 0.69
C ALA A 16 -2.95 -9.65 -0.24
N ALA A 17 -3.73 -10.69 0.05
CA ALA A 17 -4.92 -11.03 -0.72
C ALA A 17 -5.98 -9.91 -0.70
N ILE A 18 -6.29 -9.37 0.48
CA ILE A 18 -7.22 -8.24 0.63
C ILE A 18 -6.69 -7.01 -0.10
N SER A 19 -5.41 -6.69 0.08
CA SER A 19 -4.76 -5.58 -0.61
C SER A 19 -4.78 -5.77 -2.12
N GLY A 20 -4.62 -7.00 -2.63
CA GLY A 20 -4.63 -7.31 -4.05
C GLY A 20 -6.00 -7.12 -4.69
N MET A 21 -7.05 -7.59 -4.00
CA MET A 21 -8.42 -7.31 -4.42
C MET A 21 -8.69 -5.79 -4.50
N ALA A 22 -8.24 -5.03 -3.50
CA ALA A 22 -8.40 -3.58 -3.47
C ALA A 22 -7.59 -2.89 -4.57
N ALA A 23 -6.31 -3.26 -4.77
CA ALA A 23 -5.43 -2.66 -5.77
C ALA A 23 -5.96 -2.86 -7.19
N LEU A 24 -6.45 -4.06 -7.51
CA LEU A 24 -7.06 -4.35 -8.81
C LEU A 24 -8.41 -3.63 -8.98
N GLY A 25 -9.25 -3.61 -7.95
CA GLY A 25 -10.53 -2.91 -7.98
C GLY A 25 -10.36 -1.40 -8.19
N LEU A 26 -9.47 -0.76 -7.43
CA LEU A 26 -9.19 0.67 -7.55
C LEU A 26 -8.43 1.02 -8.84
N GLY A 27 -7.52 0.15 -9.29
CA GLY A 27 -6.80 0.32 -10.56
C GLY A 27 -7.72 0.26 -11.77
N THR A 28 -8.60 -0.75 -11.83
CA THR A 28 -9.58 -0.89 -12.92
C THR A 28 -10.63 0.22 -12.89
N TYR A 29 -11.12 0.62 -11.69
CA TYR A 29 -11.96 1.80 -11.54
C TYR A 29 -11.26 3.06 -12.07
N GLY A 30 -9.99 3.26 -11.71
CA GLY A 30 -9.18 4.38 -12.17
C GLY A 30 -9.07 4.48 -13.69
N PHE A 31 -8.90 3.35 -14.36
CA PHE A 31 -8.75 3.30 -15.82
C PHE A 31 -10.08 3.47 -16.56
N HIS A 32 -11.16 2.83 -16.10
CA HIS A 32 -12.43 2.77 -16.83
C HIS A 32 -13.46 3.83 -16.40
N ALA A 33 -13.58 4.08 -15.10
CA ALA A 33 -14.71 4.81 -14.52
C ALA A 33 -14.32 6.17 -13.94
N PHE A 34 -13.09 6.34 -13.47
CA PHE A 34 -12.65 7.58 -12.83
C PHE A 34 -12.51 8.73 -13.84
N LYS A 35 -13.33 9.77 -13.66
CA LYS A 35 -13.43 10.95 -14.53
C LYS A 35 -13.41 12.22 -13.67
N PRO A 36 -12.24 12.66 -13.16
CA PRO A 36 -12.14 13.88 -12.37
C PRO A 36 -12.45 15.11 -13.23
N LYS A 37 -12.91 16.19 -12.59
CA LYS A 37 -13.14 17.50 -13.22
C LYS A 37 -11.83 18.08 -13.73
N ASN A 38 -10.76 17.98 -12.95
CA ASN A 38 -9.41 18.29 -13.36
C ASN A 38 -8.67 17.01 -13.80
N PRO A 39 -8.32 16.86 -15.10
CA PRO A 39 -7.64 15.68 -15.62
C PRO A 39 -6.29 15.36 -14.95
N ALA A 40 -5.62 16.34 -14.34
CA ALA A 40 -4.36 16.11 -13.64
C ALA A 40 -4.48 15.11 -12.48
N TYR A 41 -5.67 14.94 -11.90
CA TYR A 41 -5.91 13.95 -10.85
C TYR A 41 -5.97 12.51 -11.34
N LYS A 42 -6.10 12.27 -12.66
CA LYS A 42 -5.92 10.91 -13.21
C LYS A 42 -4.51 10.39 -12.97
N GLU A 43 -3.49 11.23 -13.13
CA GLU A 43 -2.10 10.85 -12.86
C GLU A 43 -1.87 10.57 -11.37
N VAL A 44 -2.53 11.31 -10.49
CA VAL A 44 -2.48 11.05 -9.04
C VAL A 44 -3.12 9.70 -8.71
N TRP A 45 -4.29 9.39 -9.29
CA TRP A 45 -4.94 8.09 -9.13
C TRP A 45 -4.10 6.93 -9.70
N TYR A 46 -3.50 7.14 -10.87
CA TYR A 46 -2.61 6.17 -11.49
C TYR A 46 -1.39 5.89 -10.60
N THR A 47 -0.75 6.94 -10.08
CA THR A 47 0.37 6.82 -9.14
C THR A 47 -0.04 6.05 -7.88
N ALA A 48 -1.20 6.39 -7.29
CA ALA A 48 -1.73 5.66 -6.14
C ALA A 48 -1.87 4.16 -6.42
N SER A 49 -2.44 3.83 -7.59
CA SER A 49 -2.68 2.45 -8.04
C SER A 49 -1.40 1.69 -8.34
N LEU A 50 -0.44 2.32 -8.99
CA LEU A 50 0.85 1.71 -9.28
C LEU A 50 1.57 1.33 -8.00
N TYR A 51 1.69 2.26 -7.05
CA TYR A 51 2.35 1.99 -5.76
C TYR A 51 1.56 0.97 -4.94
N HIS A 52 0.23 1.03 -4.94
CA HIS A 52 -0.61 0.05 -4.22
C HIS A 52 -0.36 -1.36 -4.75
N LEU A 53 -0.41 -1.54 -6.08
CA LEU A 53 -0.25 -2.86 -6.71
C LEU A 53 1.18 -3.40 -6.54
N VAL A 54 2.21 -2.59 -6.78
CA VAL A 54 3.62 -3.01 -6.66
C VAL A 54 3.93 -3.43 -5.22
N HIS A 55 3.53 -2.64 -4.23
CA HIS A 55 3.79 -2.97 -2.84
C HIS A 55 2.90 -4.08 -2.30
N THR A 56 1.72 -4.29 -2.89
CA THR A 56 0.91 -5.50 -2.62
C THR A 56 1.59 -6.77 -3.14
N ALA A 57 2.16 -6.73 -4.34
CA ALA A 57 2.91 -7.86 -4.88
C ALA A 57 4.13 -8.19 -4.00
N ALA A 58 4.85 -7.15 -3.52
CA ALA A 58 5.92 -7.33 -2.54
C ALA A 58 5.41 -7.88 -1.20
N LEU A 59 4.24 -7.42 -0.72
CA LEU A 59 3.64 -7.87 0.55
C LEU A 59 3.29 -9.36 0.53
N LEU A 60 2.93 -9.92 -0.63
CA LEU A 60 2.70 -11.35 -0.79
C LEU A 60 3.96 -12.18 -0.46
N ALA A 61 5.15 -11.63 -0.70
CA ALA A 61 6.43 -12.26 -0.37
C ALA A 61 6.85 -12.05 1.10
N ALA A 62 6.14 -11.24 1.90
CA ALA A 62 6.54 -10.97 3.28
C ALA A 62 6.83 -12.22 4.13
N PRO A 63 6.02 -13.32 4.06
CA PRO A 63 6.28 -14.55 4.82
C PRO A 63 7.63 -15.23 4.55
N THR A 64 8.27 -14.95 3.42
CA THR A 64 9.56 -15.57 3.06
C THR A 64 10.77 -14.74 3.47
N THR A 65 10.57 -13.55 4.03
CA THR A 65 11.64 -12.65 4.47
C THR A 65 12.16 -13.00 5.86
N THR A 66 13.37 -12.53 6.20
CA THR A 66 13.98 -12.72 7.54
C THR A 66 13.13 -12.12 8.67
N ARG A 67 12.46 -10.98 8.40
CA ARG A 67 11.65 -10.24 9.37
C ARG A 67 10.26 -9.94 8.80
N PRO A 68 9.41 -10.97 8.64
CA PRO A 68 8.14 -10.87 7.92
C PRO A 68 7.21 -9.81 8.52
N ASN A 69 7.21 -9.66 9.85
CA ASN A 69 6.34 -8.71 10.53
C ASN A 69 6.76 -7.26 10.32
N ILE A 70 8.07 -6.99 10.29
CA ILE A 70 8.58 -5.63 10.05
C ILE A 70 8.33 -5.25 8.59
N PHE A 71 8.73 -6.11 7.66
CA PHE A 71 8.55 -5.88 6.24
C PHE A 71 7.06 -5.73 5.87
N GLY A 72 6.23 -6.67 6.32
CA GLY A 72 4.80 -6.67 6.05
C GLY A 72 4.07 -5.46 6.65
N ALA A 73 4.40 -5.09 7.90
CA ALA A 73 3.77 -3.94 8.55
C ALA A 73 4.14 -2.64 7.83
N LEU A 74 5.42 -2.44 7.52
CA LEU A 74 5.88 -1.23 6.83
C LEU A 74 5.31 -1.10 5.41
N LEU A 75 5.22 -2.19 4.64
CA LEU A 75 4.53 -2.17 3.35
C LEU A 75 3.04 -1.85 3.50
N THR A 76 2.36 -2.45 4.48
CA THR A 76 0.93 -2.20 4.72
C THR A 76 0.69 -0.74 5.12
N THR A 77 1.49 -0.21 6.05
CA THR A 77 1.46 1.20 6.43
C THR A 77 1.73 2.11 5.24
N GLY A 78 2.72 1.79 4.42
CA GLY A 78 3.02 2.54 3.19
C GLY A 78 1.83 2.55 2.22
N ILE A 79 1.19 1.41 1.97
CA ILE A 79 0.00 1.32 1.09
C ILE A 79 -1.12 2.23 1.61
N LEU A 80 -1.43 2.15 2.90
CA LEU A 80 -2.52 2.93 3.49
C LEU A 80 -2.19 4.44 3.49
N ALA A 81 -1.00 4.82 3.94
CA ALA A 81 -0.62 6.22 4.12
C ALA A 81 -0.19 6.92 2.81
N PHE A 82 0.44 6.21 1.88
CA PHE A 82 0.82 6.76 0.57
C PHE A 82 -0.31 6.59 -0.44
N SER A 83 -0.62 5.35 -0.82
CA SER A 83 -1.62 5.09 -1.88
C SER A 83 -3.02 5.49 -1.45
N GLY A 84 -3.44 5.14 -0.23
CA GLY A 84 -4.77 5.53 0.29
C GLY A 84 -4.97 7.05 0.29
N THR A 85 -3.97 7.80 0.72
CA THR A 85 -3.99 9.27 0.67
C THR A 85 -4.00 9.82 -0.76
N CYS A 86 -3.19 9.27 -1.66
CA CYS A 86 -3.19 9.69 -3.07
C CYS A 86 -4.54 9.40 -3.75
N TYR A 87 -5.20 8.27 -3.43
CA TYR A 87 -6.57 8.01 -3.88
C TYR A 87 -7.55 9.06 -3.34
N ALA A 88 -7.47 9.41 -2.05
CA ALA A 88 -8.32 10.44 -1.47
C ALA A 88 -8.08 11.82 -2.12
N VAL A 89 -6.83 12.21 -2.34
CA VAL A 89 -6.46 13.45 -3.04
C VAL A 89 -7.00 13.47 -4.46
N ALA A 90 -6.89 12.36 -5.20
CA ALA A 90 -7.41 12.25 -6.55
C ALA A 90 -8.94 12.33 -6.57
N TYR A 91 -9.61 11.60 -5.67
CA TYR A 91 -11.07 11.55 -5.59
C TYR A 91 -11.69 12.88 -5.18
N LEU A 92 -11.12 13.55 -4.18
CA LEU A 92 -11.59 14.82 -3.64
C LEU A 92 -11.10 16.02 -4.46
N GLU A 93 -10.16 15.80 -5.39
CA GLU A 93 -9.49 16.82 -6.19
C GLU A 93 -8.85 17.93 -5.35
N ASP A 94 -8.32 17.56 -4.17
CA ASP A 94 -7.78 18.50 -3.18
C ASP A 94 -6.49 17.97 -2.55
N ARG A 95 -5.39 18.72 -2.75
CA ARG A 95 -4.06 18.33 -2.27
C ARG A 95 -3.86 18.52 -0.77
N LYS A 96 -4.76 19.19 -0.04
CA LYS A 96 -4.63 19.35 1.42
C LYS A 96 -4.63 18.01 2.15
N TYR A 97 -5.21 16.98 1.55
CA TYR A 97 -5.24 15.63 2.11
C TYR A 97 -3.92 14.87 1.94
N ALA A 98 -2.94 15.40 1.18
CA ALA A 98 -1.68 14.72 0.86
C ALA A 98 -0.68 14.60 2.04
N THR A 99 -1.02 15.10 3.22
CA THR A 99 -0.11 15.21 4.38
C THR A 99 0.46 13.89 4.85
N MET A 100 -0.29 12.79 4.69
CA MET A 100 0.16 11.45 5.10
C MET A 100 1.06 10.76 4.07
N ALA A 101 1.06 11.22 2.81
CA ALA A 101 1.79 10.54 1.74
C ALA A 101 3.32 10.46 1.98
N PRO A 102 4.02 11.52 2.43
CA PRO A 102 5.46 11.42 2.71
C PRO A 102 5.80 10.36 3.75
N PHE A 103 4.99 10.21 4.81
CA PHE A 103 5.19 9.19 5.83
C PHE A 103 5.00 7.78 5.27
N GLY A 104 4.02 7.59 4.38
CA GLY A 104 3.86 6.33 3.65
C GLY A 104 5.05 6.01 2.74
N GLY A 105 5.62 7.02 2.07
CA GLY A 105 6.85 6.88 1.29
C GLY A 105 8.03 6.43 2.13
N PHE A 106 8.23 7.04 3.32
CA PHE A 106 9.27 6.59 4.26
C PHE A 106 9.01 5.19 4.80
N ALA A 107 7.75 4.79 5.01
CA ALA A 107 7.42 3.42 5.39
C ALA A 107 7.81 2.42 4.30
N PHE A 108 7.58 2.72 3.02
CA PHE A 108 8.07 1.90 1.92
C PHE A 108 9.59 1.79 1.89
N ILE A 109 10.32 2.90 2.05
CA ILE A 109 11.79 2.89 2.13
C ILE A 109 12.25 2.01 3.30
N GLY A 110 11.64 2.17 4.47
CA GLY A 110 11.94 1.38 5.66
C GLY A 110 11.65 -0.12 5.45
N ALA A 111 10.57 -0.47 4.75
CA ALA A 111 10.26 -1.85 4.40
C ALA A 111 11.41 -2.45 3.60
N TRP A 112 11.81 -1.83 2.49
CA TRP A 112 12.92 -2.32 1.67
C TRP A 112 14.24 -2.36 2.43
N ALA A 113 14.54 -1.33 3.23
CA ALA A 113 15.74 -1.31 4.08
C ALA A 113 15.76 -2.44 5.11
N SER A 114 14.59 -2.85 5.63
CA SER A 114 14.51 -3.95 6.60
C SER A 114 14.98 -5.30 6.05
N LEU A 115 15.00 -5.47 4.71
CA LEU A 115 15.50 -6.68 4.05
C LEU A 115 17.03 -6.82 4.12
N LEU A 116 17.75 -5.77 4.53
CA LEU A 116 19.21 -5.82 4.74
C LEU A 116 19.61 -6.64 5.98
N PHE A 117 18.65 -7.06 6.83
CA PHE A 117 18.90 -7.62 8.16
C PHE A 117 17.95 -8.78 8.52
#